data_AF-X0RTD5-F1
#
_entry.id   AF-X0RTD5-F1
#
_cell.length_a   1.000
_cell.length_b   1.000
_cell.length_c   1.000
_cell.angle_alpha   90.00
_cell.angle_beta   90.00
_cell.angle_gamma   90.00
#
_symmetry.space_group_name_H-M   'P 1'
#
loop_
_entity.id
_entity.type
_entity.pdbx_description
1 polymer ?
#
loop_
_entity_poly.entity_id
_entity_poly.type
_entity_poly.pdbx_seq_one_letter_code
_entity_poly.pdbx_strand_id
1 'polypeptide(L)' 'ALLVAEASPKGFKPISRTQALTGRCWTMPVLAGGRIYCRNNMEGDLVCLDVSGK' A
#
# COMPACT_ATOMS: atom_id res chain seq x y z
N ALA A 1 7.05 3.39 -0.55
CA ALA A 1 7.02 1.98 -0.12
C ALA A 1 5.69 1.67 0.56
N LEU A 2 5.02 0.60 0.13
CA LEU A 2 3.82 0.05 0.74
C LEU A 2 4.25 -1.06 1.71
N LEU A 3 3.69 -1.04 2.92
CA LEU A 3 3.96 -2.01 3.98
C LEU A 3 2.63 -2.64 4.42
N VAL A 4 2.64 -3.94 4.62
CA VAL A 4 1.56 -4.67 5.31
C VAL A 4 2.12 -5.12 6.64
N ALA A 5 1.34 -4.98 7.71
CA ALA A 5 1.76 -5.30 9.07
C ALA A 5 0.67 -6.06 9.81
N GLU A 6 1.05 -6.74 10.90
CA GLU A 6 0.11 -7.35 11.82
C GLU A 6 -0.82 -6.30 12.45
N ALA A 7 -2.13 -6.57 12.45
CA ALA A 7 -3.14 -5.71 13.08
C ALA A 7 -3.14 -5.94 14.61
N SER A 8 -2.15 -5.36 15.30
CA SER A 8 -1.92 -5.58 16.73
C SER A 8 -1.70 -4.27 17.49
N PRO A 9 -2.27 -4.12 18.70
CA PRO A 9 -2.00 -2.94 19.54
C PRO A 9 -0.59 -2.97 20.17
N LYS A 10 0.13 -4.10 20.09
CA LYS A 10 1.47 -4.26 20.68
C LYS A 10 2.58 -3.49 19.94
N GLY A 11 2.27 -2.99 18.75
CA GLY A 11 3.21 -2.21 17.94
C GLY A 11 3.21 -2.63 16.47
N PHE A 12 3.91 -1.83 15.67
CA PHE A 12 4.02 -2.05 14.23
C PHE A 12 5.04 -3.15 13.91
N LYS A 13 4.56 -4.25 13.31
CA LYS A 13 5.39 -5.36 12.84
C LYS A 13 5.10 -5.63 11.37
N PRO A 14 5.92 -5.14 10.42
CA PRO A 14 5.69 -5.35 9.00
C PRO A 14 5.93 -6.82 8.62
N ILE A 15 5.02 -7.38 7.84
CA ILE A 15 5.06 -8.76 7.31
C ILE A 15 5.29 -8.79 5.79
N SER A 16 5.11 -7.66 5.10
CA SER A 16 5.43 -7.52 3.68
C SER A 16 5.80 -6.07 3.36
N ARG A 17 6.67 -5.90 2.36
CA ARG A 17 7.12 -4.60 1.86
C ARG A 17 7.27 -4.66 0.35
N THR A 18 6.75 -3.64 -0.34
CA THR A 18 6.99 -3.45 -1.77
C THR A 18 7.14 -1.98 -2.13
N GLN A 19 7.87 -1.67 -3.19
CA GLN A 19 7.88 -0.33 -3.76
C GLN A 19 6.74 -0.20 -4.77
N ALA A 20 5.58 0.26 -4.29
CA ALA A 20 4.39 0.42 -5.13
C ALA A 20 4.42 1.68 -6.02
N LEU A 21 5.13 2.74 -5.61
CA LEU A 21 5.22 4.03 -6.30
C LEU A 21 6.61 4.63 -6.10
N THR A 22 7.04 5.45 -7.07
CA THR A 22 8.19 6.35 -6.96
C THR A 22 7.75 7.73 -6.48
N GLY A 23 8.72 8.53 -6.03
CA GLY A 23 8.46 9.88 -5.54
C GLY A 23 7.74 9.92 -4.19
N ARG A 24 7.18 11.10 -3.88
CA ARG A 24 6.55 11.40 -2.59
C ARG A 24 5.06 11.06 -2.63
N CYS A 25 4.63 10.24 -1.69
CA CYS A 25 3.24 9.81 -1.53
C CYS A 25 2.69 10.34 -0.20
N TRP A 26 1.65 11.16 -0.26
CA TRP A 26 0.95 11.70 0.93
C TRP A 26 -0.43 11.07 1.11
N THR A 27 -0.93 10.38 0.09
CA THR A 27 -2.23 9.72 0.13
C THR A 27 -2.09 8.31 0.69
N MET A 28 -2.94 7.95 1.66
CA MET A 28 -2.97 6.60 2.19
C MET A 28 -3.46 5.60 1.12
N PRO A 29 -2.89 4.39 1.06
CA PRO A 29 -3.37 3.35 0.17
C PRO A 29 -4.78 2.88 0.58
N VAL A 30 -5.60 2.49 -0.40
CA VAL A 30 -6.97 1.99 -0.16
C VAL A 30 -7.04 0.51 -0.51
N LEU A 31 -7.55 -0.31 0.41
CA LEU A 31 -7.89 -1.71 0.16
C LEU A 31 -9.39 -1.83 -0.16
N ALA A 32 -9.73 -2.29 -1.36
CA ALA A 32 -11.12 -2.53 -1.77
C ALA A 32 -11.20 -3.69 -2.77
N GLY A 33 -12.11 -4.64 -2.52
CA GLY A 33 -12.37 -5.76 -3.44
C GLY A 33 -11.13 -6.62 -3.77
N GLY A 34 -10.28 -6.88 -2.77
CA GLY A 34 -9.04 -7.65 -2.96
C GLY A 34 -7.93 -6.90 -3.71
N ARG A 35 -8.04 -5.58 -3.86
CA ARG A 35 -7.02 -4.74 -4.52
C ARG A 35 -6.57 -3.59 -3.63
N ILE A 36 -5.28 -3.27 -3.70
CA ILE A 36 -4.70 -2.10 -3.05
C ILE A 36 -4.41 -1.02 -4.09
N TYR A 37 -4.99 0.15 -3.91
CA TYR A 37 -4.79 1.32 -4.76
C TYR A 37 -3.83 2.29 -4.08
N CYS A 38 -2.74 2.63 -4.77
CA CYS A 38 -1.76 3.62 -4.32
C CYS A 38 -1.71 4.75 -5.33
N ARG A 39 -1.71 6.00 -4.87
CA ARG A 39 -1.48 7.17 -5.74
C ARG A 39 -0.43 8.11 -5.19
N ASN A 40 0.39 8.69 -6.06
CA ASN A 40 1.28 9.79 -5.66
C ASN A 40 0.63 11.15 -5.96
N ASN A 41 1.15 12.20 -5.31
CA ASN A 41 0.60 13.55 -5.40
C ASN A 41 1.31 14.42 -6.45
N MET A 42 2.54 14.08 -6.82
CA MET A 42 3.34 14.91 -7.74
C MET A 42 3.09 14.55 -9.20
N GLU A 43 3.26 13.29 -9.57
CA GLU A 43 3.18 12.85 -10.98
C GLU A 43 1.77 12.33 -11.36
N GLY A 44 0.92 12.09 -10.36
CA GLY A 44 -0.44 11.61 -10.57
C GLY A 44 -0.52 10.11 -10.85
N ASP A 45 0.57 9.37 -10.61
CA ASP A 45 0.61 7.93 -10.81
C ASP A 45 -0.40 7.22 -9.92
N LEU A 46 -1.09 6.24 -10.50
CA LEU A 46 -1.99 5.33 -9.81
C LEU A 46 -1.57 3.90 -10.11
N VAL A 47 -1.29 3.14 -9.05
CA VAL A 47 -0.98 1.72 -9.13
C VAL A 47 -2.04 0.92 -8.40
N CYS A 48 -2.46 -0.19 -9.02
CA CYS A 48 -3.38 -1.16 -8.46
C CYS A 48 -2.66 -2.50 -8.28
N LEU A 49 -2.61 -2.99 -7.05
CA LEU A 49 -2.02 -4.27 -6.70
C LEU A 49 -3.13 -5.27 -6.37
N ASP A 50 -3.14 -6.42 -7.04
CA ASP A 50 -4.03 -7.52 -6.69
C ASP A 50 -3.47 -8.28 -5.48
N VAL A 51 -4.28 -8.39 -4.44
CA VAL A 51 -3.97 -9.07 -3.17
C VAL A 51 -5.06 -10.07 -2.80
N SER A 52 -5.90 -10.47 -3.76
CA SER A 52 -7.04 -11.36 -3.52
C SER A 52 -6.66 -12.79 -3.13
N GLY A 53 -5.38 -13.17 -3.23
CA GLY A 53 -4.87 -14.48 -2.85
C GLY A 53 -5.46 -15.59 -3.72
N LYS A 54 -4.76 -15.96 -4.80
CA LYS A 54 -4.99 -17.24 -5.47
C LYS A 54 -4.18 -18.33 -4.79
#